data_AF-A0A2G3A4B2-F1
#
_entry.id   AF-A0A2G3A4B2-F1
#
_cell.length_a   1.000
_cell.length_b   1.000
_cell.length_c   1.000
_cell.angle_alpha   90.00
_cell.angle_beta   90.00
_cell.angle_gamma   90.00
#
_symmetry.space_group_name_H-M   'P 1'
#
loop_
_entity.id
_entity.type
_entity.pdbx_description
1 polymer ?
#
loop_
_entity_poly.entity_id
_entity_poly.type
_entity_poly.pdbx_seq_one_letter_code
_entity_poly.pdbx_strand_id
1 'polypeptide(L)'
;MFIFYNKVKKIGVDFDSGADLIIPISRNVYVNDGLWFEIENSTNVKSKDFKIPQNVYRAVLKVYVSFYENDESWYSNPVNEYISLNNLSVPGNGAFWEVVVSLDEMVDGIV
;
A
#
# COMPACT_ATOMS: atom_id res chain seq x y z
N MET A 1 -0.95 -5.47 3.50
CA MET A 1 -1.28 -6.63 4.37
C MET A 1 -0.01 -7.19 4.97
N PHE A 2 -0.02 -7.49 6.27
CA PHE A 2 1.09 -8.18 6.93
C PHE A 2 0.86 -9.68 6.99
N ILE A 3 1.91 -10.43 6.70
CA ILE A 3 1.95 -11.89 6.78
C ILE A 3 3.01 -12.26 7.79
N PHE A 4 2.61 -12.95 8.85
CA PHE A 4 3.48 -13.35 9.94
C PHE A 4 3.74 -14.85 9.91
N TYR A 5 4.96 -15.20 10.26
CA TYR A 5 5.41 -16.56 10.44
C TYR A 5 6.03 -16.69 11.83
N ASN A 6 5.59 -17.70 12.56
CA ASN A 6 5.96 -17.97 13.94
C ASN A 6 7.07 -19.02 14.02
N LYS A 7 7.91 -18.90 15.04
CA LYS A 7 9.02 -19.84 15.24
C LYS A 7 8.46 -21.15 15.77
N VAL A 8 8.02 -22.03 14.87
CA VAL A 8 7.58 -23.36 15.26
C VAL A 8 8.81 -24.24 15.51
N LYS A 9 8.87 -24.89 16.67
CA LYS A 9 9.84 -25.96 16.92
C LYS A 9 9.41 -27.18 16.08
N LYS A 10 9.79 -27.22 14.80
CA LYS A 10 9.41 -28.29 13.86
C LYS A 10 10.09 -29.61 14.26
N ILE A 11 9.30 -30.62 14.63
CA ILE A 11 9.73 -32.03 14.68
C ILE A 11 9.18 -32.67 13.39
N GLY A 12 9.97 -32.68 12.31
CA GLY A 12 9.59 -33.27 11.01
C GLY A 12 9.82 -32.39 9.78
N VAL A 13 9.76 -33.01 8.59
CA VAL A 13 10.21 -32.51 7.28
C VAL A 13 9.63 -31.13 6.92
N ASP A 14 10.49 -30.28 6.37
CA ASP A 14 10.27 -28.86 6.12
C ASP A 14 9.33 -28.62 4.93
N PHE A 15 8.02 -28.70 5.17
CA PHE A 15 7.06 -28.07 4.27
C PHE A 15 7.21 -26.56 4.40
N ASP A 16 7.34 -25.88 3.25
CA ASP A 16 7.34 -24.43 3.12
C ASP A 16 6.14 -23.89 3.90
N SER A 17 6.40 -23.40 5.11
CA SER A 17 5.36 -23.24 6.12
C SER A 17 4.42 -22.12 5.67
N GLY A 18 3.13 -22.44 5.57
CA GLY A 18 2.07 -21.45 5.33
C GLY A 18 2.12 -20.32 6.36
N ALA A 19 1.45 -19.20 6.05
CA ALA A 19 1.35 -18.07 6.97
C ALA A 19 0.65 -18.49 8.27
N ASP A 20 1.24 -18.15 9.42
CA ASP A 20 0.63 -18.42 10.72
C ASP A 20 -0.44 -17.37 11.06
N LEU A 21 -0.27 -16.13 10.60
CA LEU A 21 -1.25 -15.06 10.76
C LEU A 21 -1.16 -14.07 9.59
N ILE A 22 -2.32 -13.64 9.11
CA ILE A 22 -2.44 -12.60 8.08
C ILE A 22 -3.29 -11.47 8.66
N ILE A 23 -2.74 -10.26 8.68
CA ILE A 23 -3.44 -9.06 9.14
C ILE A 23 -3.68 -8.12 7.95
N PRO A 24 -4.95 -7.88 7.55
CA PRO A 24 -5.26 -6.93 6.49
C PRO A 24 -5.02 -5.49 6.96
N ILE A 25 -4.17 -4.79 6.20
CA ILE A 25 -3.93 -3.35 6.33
C ILE A 25 -4.76 -2.70 5.24
N SER A 26 -5.90 -2.18 5.66
CA SER A 26 -7.01 -1.72 4.83
C SER A 26 -7.90 -0.82 5.69
N ARG A 27 -8.68 0.06 5.07
CA ARG A 27 -9.71 0.85 5.75
C ARG A 27 -10.73 -0.02 6.49
N ASN A 28 -11.41 0.59 7.46
CA ASN A 28 -12.53 -0.03 8.15
C ASN A 28 -13.76 -0.09 7.24
N VAL A 29 -14.60 -1.10 7.43
CA VAL A 29 -15.84 -1.26 6.65
C VAL A 29 -16.89 -0.30 7.19
N TYR A 30 -17.23 0.73 6.41
CA TYR A 30 -18.45 1.49 6.58
C TYR A 30 -19.48 1.03 5.54
N VAL A 31 -20.77 1.21 5.83
CA VAL A 31 -21.86 0.65 5.01
C VAL A 31 -21.76 1.22 3.57
N ASN A 32 -21.62 0.34 2.58
CA ASN A 32 -21.57 0.60 1.12
C ASN A 32 -20.28 1.15 0.52
N ASP A 33 -19.12 0.88 1.12
CA ASP A 33 -17.89 1.48 0.65
C ASP A 33 -16.74 0.44 0.60
N GLY A 34 -15.65 0.72 -0.13
CA GLY A 34 -14.57 -0.22 -0.47
C GLY A 34 -13.75 -0.79 0.70
N LEU A 35 -12.60 -1.41 0.41
CA LEU A 35 -11.60 -1.80 1.42
C LEU A 35 -10.23 -1.12 1.19
N TRP A 36 -10.08 -0.38 0.11
CA TRP A 36 -8.82 0.25 -0.28
C TRP A 36 -8.62 1.60 0.40
N PHE A 37 -7.40 1.91 0.80
CA PHE A 37 -7.08 3.29 1.15
C PHE A 37 -7.09 4.12 -0.12
N GLU A 38 -7.99 5.10 -0.17
CA GLU A 38 -7.98 6.12 -1.20
C GLU A 38 -6.95 7.19 -0.80
N ILE A 39 -5.98 7.45 -1.68
CA ILE A 39 -4.93 8.44 -1.47
C ILE A 39 -5.19 9.57 -2.46
N GLU A 40 -5.68 10.70 -1.94
CA GLU A 40 -6.14 11.80 -2.79
C GLU A 40 -4.99 12.71 -3.26
N ASN A 41 -3.94 12.85 -2.45
CA ASN A 41 -2.82 13.76 -2.72
C ASN A 41 -1.58 13.43 -1.85
N SER A 42 -0.46 14.10 -2.11
CA SER A 42 0.83 13.87 -1.45
C SER A 42 0.84 14.15 0.07
N THR A 43 -0.16 14.85 0.60
CA THR A 43 -0.29 15.12 2.04
C THR A 43 -1.24 14.14 2.73
N ASN A 44 -1.92 13.29 1.96
CA ASN A 44 -2.94 12.38 2.46
C ASN A 44 -2.31 11.10 2.99
N VAL A 45 -2.03 11.06 4.30
CA VAL A 45 -1.49 9.89 4.98
C VAL A 45 -2.62 9.01 5.49
N LYS A 46 -2.60 7.72 5.15
CA LYS A 46 -3.51 6.71 5.70
C LYS A 46 -2.72 5.72 6.54
N SER A 47 -3.19 5.45 7.75
CA SER A 47 -2.51 4.57 8.70
C SER A 47 -3.48 3.57 9.33
N LYS A 48 -2.92 2.48 9.85
CA LYS A 48 -3.66 1.48 10.63
C LYS A 48 -2.74 0.85 11.65
N ASP A 49 -3.17 0.90 12.90
CA ASP A 49 -2.43 0.28 13.99
C ASP A 49 -2.65 -1.23 14.00
N PHE A 50 -1.60 -1.98 14.31
CA PHE A 50 -1.66 -3.41 14.54
C PHE A 50 -0.62 -3.80 15.59
N LYS A 51 -0.75 -5.01 16.14
CA LYS A 51 0.21 -5.56 17.09
C LYS A 51 0.91 -6.76 16.46
N ILE A 52 2.24 -6.76 16.53
CA ILE A 52 3.04 -7.91 16.14
C ILE A 52 2.91 -8.99 17.23
N PRO A 53 2.50 -10.23 16.91
CA PRO A 53 2.49 -11.32 17.88
C PRO A 53 3.89 -11.64 18.41
N GLN A 54 3.99 -12.04 19.67
CA GLN A 54 5.29 -12.21 20.36
C GLN A 54 6.19 -13.31 19.80
N ASN A 55 5.63 -14.31 19.12
CA ASN A 55 6.38 -15.48 18.63
C ASN A 55 6.73 -15.42 17.13
N VAL A 56 6.59 -14.25 16.52
CA VAL A 56 6.94 -14.01 15.11
C VAL A 56 8.45 -14.06 14.93
N TYR A 57 8.92 -14.83 13.95
CA TYR A 57 10.32 -14.77 13.49
C TYR A 57 10.49 -14.07 12.14
N ARG A 58 9.42 -13.99 11.34
CA ARG A 58 9.40 -13.32 10.04
C ARG A 58 8.07 -12.63 9.81
N ALA A 59 8.12 -11.38 9.40
CA ALA A 59 6.97 -10.62 8.92
C ALA A 59 7.23 -10.16 7.48
N VAL A 60 6.20 -10.20 6.64
CA VAL A 60 6.25 -9.72 5.26
C VAL A 60 5.12 -8.73 5.04
N LEU A 61 5.47 -7.51 4.62
CA LEU A 61 4.50 -6.52 4.17
C LEU A 61 4.26 -6.69 2.67
N LYS A 62 3.03 -7.02 2.28
CA LYS A 62 2.58 -7.01 0.88
C LYS A 62 1.73 -5.77 0.63
N VAL A 63 2.16 -4.96 -0.32
CA VAL A 63 1.49 -3.72 -0.75
C VAL A 63 0.93 -3.94 -2.14
N TYR A 64 -0.31 -3.50 -2.35
CA TYR A 64 -0.95 -3.46 -3.66
C TYR A 64 -1.39 -2.02 -3.89
N VAL A 65 -1.19 -1.53 -5.12
CA VAL A 65 -1.53 -0.18 -5.54
C VAL A 65 -2.28 -0.29 -6.86
N SER A 66 -3.33 0.50 -7.02
CA SER A 66 -4.10 0.63 -8.26
C SER A 66 -4.54 2.07 -8.41
N PHE A 67 -4.72 2.49 -9.66
CA PHE A 67 -5.33 3.78 -9.99
C PHE A 67 -6.85 3.67 -9.91
N TYR A 68 -7.52 4.77 -9.54
CA TYR A 68 -8.97 4.85 -9.39
C TYR A 68 -9.47 6.27 -9.76
N GLU A 69 -10.72 6.38 -10.21
CA GLU A 69 -11.36 7.63 -10.65
C GLU A 69 -10.51 8.46 -11.64
N ASN A 70 -10.11 9.68 -11.25
CA ASN A 70 -9.38 10.62 -12.10
C ASN A 70 -8.02 10.07 -12.57
N ASP A 71 -7.51 9.06 -11.87
CA ASP A 71 -6.23 8.45 -12.16
C ASP A 71 -6.37 7.18 -13.00
N GLU A 72 -7.58 6.67 -13.28
CA GLU A 72 -7.78 5.49 -14.14
C GLU A 72 -7.17 5.67 -15.54
N SER A 73 -7.14 6.93 -16.01
CA SER A 73 -6.57 7.32 -17.30
C SER A 73 -5.19 7.97 -17.16
N TRP A 74 -4.41 7.63 -16.12
CA TRP A 74 -3.07 8.17 -15.84
C TRP A 74 -2.14 8.22 -17.05
N TYR A 75 -2.25 7.25 -17.97
CA TYR A 75 -1.44 7.16 -19.19
C TYR A 75 -1.72 8.29 -20.19
N SER A 76 -2.88 8.95 -20.07
CA SER A 76 -3.26 10.10 -20.89
C SER A 76 -2.97 11.44 -20.22
N ASN A 77 -2.57 11.44 -18.94
CA ASN A 77 -2.27 12.67 -18.23
C ASN A 77 -0.96 13.28 -18.76
N PRO A 78 -0.95 14.56 -19.18
CA PRO A 78 0.30 15.23 -19.52
C PRO A 78 1.16 15.47 -18.27
N VAL A 79 2.48 15.56 -18.48
CA VAL A 79 3.40 16.01 -17.43
C VAL A 79 3.13 17.47 -17.06
N ASN A 80 3.35 17.82 -15.79
CA ASN A 80 3.06 19.16 -15.25
C ASN A 80 3.77 20.28 -16.03
N GLU A 81 4.97 20.02 -16.55
CA GLU A 81 5.72 20.96 -17.39
C GLU A 81 5.02 21.26 -18.72
N TYR A 82 4.40 20.27 -19.36
CA TYR A 82 3.66 20.48 -20.60
C TYR A 82 2.43 21.35 -20.35
N ILE A 83 1.73 21.15 -19.22
CA ILE A 83 0.58 21.96 -18.83
C ILE A 83 1.00 23.41 -18.62
N SER A 84 2.08 23.64 -17.86
CA SER A 84 2.55 24.99 -17.53
C SER A 84 3.05 25.75 -18.75
N LEU A 85 3.77 25.09 -19.67
CA LEU A 85 4.26 25.71 -20.90
C LEU A 85 3.15 26.08 -21.89
N ASN A 86 2.02 25.36 -21.87
CA ASN A 86 0.93 25.52 -22.84
C ASN A 86 -0.31 26.22 -22.26
N ASN A 87 -0.27 26.70 -21.01
CA ASN A 87 -1.40 27.33 -20.31
C ASN A 87 -2.69 26.49 -20.35
N LEU A 88 -2.56 25.17 -20.17
CA LEU A 88 -3.68 24.24 -20.18
C LEU A 88 -4.33 24.12 -18.79
N SER A 89 -5.62 23.80 -18.77
CA SER A 89 -6.37 23.47 -17.54
C SER A 89 -6.89 22.05 -17.62
N VAL A 90 -5.96 21.10 -17.63
CA VAL A 90 -6.22 19.64 -17.65
C VAL A 90 -5.52 18.98 -16.46
N PRO A 91 -5.97 17.79 -16.00
CA PRO A 91 -5.26 17.02 -14.98
C PRO A 91 -3.81 16.74 -15.38
N GLY A 92 -2.90 16.81 -14.40
CA GLY A 92 -1.46 16.64 -14.61
C GLY A 92 -0.89 15.38 -13.97
N ASN A 93 0.33 15.51 -13.44
CA ASN A 93 1.12 14.46 -12.78
C ASN A 93 1.65 13.34 -13.68
N GLY A 94 1.26 13.31 -14.95
CA GLY A 94 1.74 12.28 -15.87
C GLY A 94 1.42 10.87 -15.40
N ALA A 95 2.24 9.92 -15.85
CA ALA A 95 2.13 8.51 -15.50
C ALA A 95 2.80 8.11 -14.19
N PHE A 96 3.62 9.00 -13.61
CA PHE A 96 4.46 8.66 -12.47
C PHE A 96 3.79 9.08 -11.16
N TRP A 97 3.58 8.09 -10.30
CA TRP A 97 3.05 8.25 -8.95
C TRP A 97 3.99 7.54 -8.00
N GLU A 98 4.16 8.09 -6.81
CA GLU A 98 5.00 7.52 -5.77
C GLU A 98 4.14 7.24 -4.54
N VAL A 99 4.10 5.97 -4.12
CA VAL A 99 3.46 5.58 -2.87
C VAL A 99 4.55 5.21 -1.87
N VAL A 100 4.69 6.04 -0.84
CA VAL A 100 5.62 5.80 0.26
C VAL A 100 4.92 5.00 1.35
N VAL A 101 5.57 3.93 1.79
CA VAL A 101 5.09 3.05 2.86
C VAL A 101 6.06 3.12 4.02
N SER A 102 5.53 3.45 5.20
CA SER A 102 6.30 3.58 6.43
C SER A 102 5.71 2.76 7.58
N LEU A 103 6.58 2.21 8.41
CA LEU A 103 6.24 1.58 9.69
C LEU A 103 6.86 2.43 10.82
N ASP A 104 6.03 2.86 11.77
CA ASP A 104 6.48 3.70 12.90
C ASP A 104 7.37 4.88 12.46
N GLU A 105 6.92 5.60 11.43
CA GLU A 105 7.60 6.77 10.81
C GLU A 105 8.91 6.44 10.06
N MET A 106 9.34 5.18 10.02
CA MET A 106 10.48 4.74 9.22
C MET A 106 10.01 4.27 7.84
N VAL A 107 10.65 4.77 6.77
CA VAL A 107 10.34 4.37 5.39
C VAL A 107 10.81 2.94 5.14
N ASP A 108 9.87 2.06 4.83
CA ASP A 108 10.11 0.64 4.57
C ASP A 108 10.01 0.29 3.08
N GLY A 109 9.36 1.15 2.27
CA GLY A 109 9.22 0.93 0.85
C GLY A 109 8.68 2.12 0.08
N ILE A 110 8.97 2.13 -1.22
CA ILE A 110 8.45 3.08 -2.19
C ILE A 110 7.99 2.26 -3.40
N VAL A 111 6.76 2.50 -3.86
CA VAL A 111 6.12 1.83 -5.00
C VAL A 111 5.77 2.84 -6.08
#